data_AF-A0A6C0U555-F1
#
_entry.id   AF-A0A6C0U555-F1
#
_cell.length_a   1.000
_cell.length_b   1.000
_cell.length_c   1.000
_cell.angle_alpha   90.00
_cell.angle_beta   90.00
_cell.angle_gamma   90.00
#
_symmetry.space_group_name_H-M   'P 1'
#
loop_
_entity.id
_entity.type
_entity.pdbx_description
1 polymer ?
#
loop_
_entity_poly.entity_id
_entity_poly.type
_entity_poly.pdbx_seq_one_letter_code
_entity_poly.pdbx_strand_id
1 'polypeptide(L)'
;MRQHTSIHTMMAALCGLGLGFAAVAAAGDQPPPLPVEPIGVVETLPAEYPKSWFLVHDAAFFHMSDGKVYVLDTARESVAEQVKGTFNVSLMGNIRQSASRGEIYATETFHPRGTRGQRLDVLTIWDQENLAPLGEVILPVGKRFMGMPERYALLLIDNDRWLAVANFSPAASVTLIDLERREIVNEIATPGCSLAYPTGERGFSSLCADGRFLSTELAEDGSVVAQLRTDAFFDSDDSPIFERPAVIGNTAYFPSFDGLVYPVDIGAKVASPGEPWHMVPEAERGEKWAPGGIGIIDWDRQGRFYVLMHADAKDGSHNGGGSEVWVYDGRKQERVQRIALREWGISLAVSRGSEPRLLVTNPMDMSLELYDGRSGEFIRTITGFGQETPLMLHGAR
;
A
#
# COMPACT_ATOMS: atom_id res chain seq x y z
N MET A 1 -63.19 46.83 16.74
CA MET A 1 -63.57 47.10 18.14
C MET A 1 -62.38 46.73 19.00
N ARG A 2 -61.55 47.72 19.37
CA ARG A 2 -61.51 48.39 20.69
C ARG A 2 -61.01 47.45 21.77
N GLN A 3 -60.01 47.73 22.60
CA GLN A 3 -59.14 48.91 22.85
C GLN A 3 -58.05 48.38 23.82
N HIS A 4 -56.76 48.73 23.67
CA HIS A 4 -56.01 49.72 24.51
C HIS A 4 -56.26 49.57 26.04
N THR A 5 -55.28 49.64 26.94
CA THR A 5 -54.27 50.70 27.09
C THR A 5 -53.26 50.35 28.20
N SER A 6 -52.09 50.97 28.11
CA SER A 6 -50.93 50.97 28.98
C SER A 6 -51.07 51.78 30.30
N ILE A 7 -50.18 51.47 31.27
CA ILE A 7 -49.31 52.38 32.07
C ILE A 7 -49.73 52.92 33.47
N HIS A 8 -48.79 52.69 34.44
CA HIS A 8 -48.44 53.37 35.72
C HIS A 8 -49.37 53.15 36.95
N THR A 9 -48.94 53.07 38.24
CA THR A 9 -47.79 53.65 38.98
C THR A 9 -47.64 52.98 40.38
N MET A 10 -46.46 53.13 41.00
CA MET A 10 -46.17 53.33 42.45
C MET A 10 -45.91 52.15 43.42
N MET A 11 -44.63 52.05 43.80
CA MET A 11 -44.04 52.00 45.15
C MET A 11 -44.71 51.17 46.26
N ALA A 12 -44.00 50.17 46.77
CA ALA A 12 -43.68 50.03 48.19
C ALA A 12 -42.47 49.11 48.40
N ALA A 13 -41.48 49.62 49.12
CA ALA A 13 -40.35 48.86 49.64
C ALA A 13 -40.81 47.85 50.70
N LEU A 14 -40.12 46.71 50.84
CA LEU A 14 -39.62 46.25 52.14
C LEU A 14 -38.59 45.12 51.98
N CYS A 15 -37.52 45.27 52.75
CA CYS A 15 -36.37 44.41 52.93
C CYS A 15 -36.67 42.94 53.29
N GLY A 16 -35.76 42.06 52.92
CA GLY A 16 -35.32 41.01 53.85
C GLY A 16 -34.97 39.65 53.24
N LEU A 17 -33.74 39.21 53.55
CA LEU A 17 -33.19 37.85 53.51
C LEU A 17 -32.52 37.42 52.19
N GLY A 18 -31.21 37.70 52.14
CA GLY A 18 -30.28 37.06 51.23
C GLY A 18 -30.21 35.57 51.51
N LEU A 19 -30.74 34.78 50.58
CA LEU A 19 -30.43 33.37 50.44
C LEU A 19 -29.07 33.27 49.75
N GLY A 20 -28.04 32.97 50.54
CA GLY A 20 -26.73 32.58 50.02
C GLY A 20 -26.87 31.29 49.22
N PHE A 21 -26.86 31.40 47.89
CA PHE A 21 -26.51 30.29 47.03
C PHE A 21 -25.02 30.00 47.23
N ALA A 22 -24.71 29.06 48.11
CA ALA A 22 -23.40 28.43 48.11
C ALA A 22 -23.29 27.64 46.80
N ALA A 23 -22.62 28.22 45.81
CA ALA A 23 -22.14 27.48 44.66
C ALA A 23 -21.13 26.45 45.19
N VAL A 24 -21.58 25.21 45.37
CA VAL A 24 -20.69 24.07 45.59
C VAL A 24 -20.01 23.84 44.24
N ALA A 25 -18.90 24.56 44.02
CA ALA A 25 -17.98 24.21 42.96
C ALA A 25 -17.45 22.83 43.32
N ALA A 26 -17.99 21.80 42.66
CA ALA A 26 -17.34 20.50 42.60
C ALA A 26 -15.97 20.75 41.98
N ALA A 27 -14.95 20.90 42.81
CA ALA A 27 -13.56 20.75 42.42
C ALA A 27 -13.41 19.30 41.99
N GLY A 28 -13.78 19.01 40.73
CA GLY A 28 -13.41 17.78 40.09
C GLY A 28 -11.89 17.69 40.16
N ASP A 29 -11.40 16.57 40.68
CA ASP A 29 -10.00 16.22 40.78
C ASP A 29 -9.33 16.49 39.43
N GLN A 30 -8.61 17.62 39.32
CA GLN A 30 -7.79 17.89 38.14
C GLN A 30 -6.68 16.84 38.16
N PRO A 31 -6.48 16.07 37.08
CA PRO A 31 -5.34 15.16 37.02
C PRO A 31 -4.06 15.96 37.31
N PRO A 32 -3.08 15.37 38.03
CA PRO A 32 -1.85 16.06 38.35
C PRO A 32 -1.20 16.59 37.06
N PRO A 33 -0.51 17.75 37.13
CA PRO A 33 0.17 18.29 35.96
C PRO A 33 1.13 17.23 35.42
N LEU A 34 1.13 17.08 34.10
CA LEU A 34 2.03 16.14 33.43
C LEU A 34 3.50 16.49 33.76
N PRO A 35 4.39 15.49 33.84
CA PRO A 35 5.82 15.73 33.99
C PRO A 35 6.34 16.68 32.91
N VAL A 36 7.34 17.51 33.26
CA VAL A 36 8.03 18.34 32.26
C VAL A 36 8.73 17.42 31.27
N GLU A 37 8.33 17.48 30.01
CA GLU A 37 8.94 16.69 28.95
C GLU A 37 10.36 17.17 28.63
N PRO A 38 11.32 16.26 28.38
CA PRO A 38 12.64 16.64 27.90
C PRO A 38 12.52 17.28 26.51
N ILE A 39 13.11 18.46 26.33
CA ILE A 39 13.09 19.19 25.05
C ILE A 39 14.20 18.70 24.12
N GLY A 40 13.95 18.77 22.80
CA GLY A 40 14.95 18.45 21.78
C GLY A 40 15.21 16.97 21.57
N VAL A 41 14.33 16.09 22.06
CA VAL A 41 14.39 14.66 21.77
C VAL A 41 13.66 14.39 20.45
N VAL A 42 14.39 13.83 19.48
CA VAL A 42 13.80 13.24 18.27
C VAL A 42 13.92 11.73 18.42
N GLU A 43 12.77 11.06 18.51
CA GLU A 43 12.73 9.61 18.60
C GLU A 43 13.19 8.97 17.30
N THR A 44 13.76 7.77 17.40
CA THR A 44 14.26 7.01 16.26
C THR A 44 13.63 5.62 16.25
N LEU A 45 13.48 5.08 15.05
CA LEU A 45 13.01 3.73 14.78
C LEU A 45 14.20 2.77 14.78
N PRO A 46 14.00 1.47 15.06
CA PRO A 46 15.06 0.49 14.94
C PRO A 46 15.52 0.36 13.48
N ALA A 47 16.83 0.17 13.29
CA ALA A 47 17.45 -0.08 11.97
C ALA A 47 16.79 -1.23 11.20
N GLU A 48 16.38 -2.28 11.90
CA GLU A 48 15.55 -3.35 11.35
C GLU A 48 14.14 -3.28 11.92
N TYR A 49 13.17 -3.00 11.06
CA TYR A 49 11.77 -2.95 11.48
C TYR A 49 11.26 -4.32 11.97
N PRO A 50 10.68 -4.39 13.17
CA PRO A 50 10.07 -5.61 13.67
C PRO A 50 9.09 -6.25 12.68
N LYS A 51 9.01 -7.58 12.74
CA LYS A 51 8.17 -8.40 11.87
C LYS A 51 6.68 -8.05 11.96
N SER A 52 6.22 -7.51 13.09
CA SER A 52 4.84 -7.05 13.30
C SER A 52 4.54 -5.70 12.62
N TRP A 53 5.52 -5.04 12.02
CA TRP A 53 5.33 -3.71 11.49
C TRP A 53 4.81 -3.71 10.06
N PHE A 54 4.06 -2.67 9.73
CA PHE A 54 3.54 -2.40 8.41
C PHE A 54 3.82 -0.95 8.02
N LEU A 55 4.02 -0.73 6.73
CA LEU A 55 3.96 0.59 6.11
C LEU A 55 2.57 0.72 5.47
N VAL A 56 1.78 1.64 5.98
CA VAL A 56 0.42 1.90 5.50
C VAL A 56 0.49 3.13 4.61
N HIS A 57 0.39 2.91 3.31
CA HIS A 57 0.47 3.97 2.32
C HIS A 57 -0.92 4.57 2.10
N ASP A 58 -1.13 5.70 2.75
CA ASP A 58 -2.30 6.54 2.58
C ASP A 58 -2.10 7.47 1.38
N ALA A 59 -2.78 7.13 0.29
CA ALA A 59 -2.64 7.83 -0.98
C ALA A 59 -3.25 9.24 -0.96
N ALA A 60 -3.97 9.61 0.11
CA ALA A 60 -4.78 10.82 0.18
C ALA A 60 -5.59 11.05 -1.12
N PHE A 61 -6.33 10.04 -1.59
CA PHE A 61 -6.86 9.94 -2.96
C PHE A 61 -7.65 11.20 -3.41
N PHE A 62 -8.36 11.86 -2.49
CA PHE A 62 -9.15 13.06 -2.79
C PHE A 62 -8.35 14.37 -2.77
N HIS A 63 -7.09 14.33 -2.35
CA HIS A 63 -6.15 15.46 -2.20
C HIS A 63 -4.71 14.94 -2.27
N MET A 64 -4.40 14.26 -3.37
CA MET A 64 -3.21 13.42 -3.58
C MET A 64 -1.85 14.11 -3.35
N SER A 65 -1.81 15.44 -3.23
CA SER A 65 -0.57 16.17 -2.90
C SER A 65 -0.08 15.87 -1.49
N ASP A 66 -0.97 15.41 -0.59
CA ASP A 66 -0.69 15.20 0.83
C ASP A 66 -0.60 13.70 1.19
N GLY A 67 -0.32 12.85 0.20
CA GLY A 67 -0.10 11.42 0.42
C GLY A 67 1.02 11.18 1.44
N LYS A 68 0.88 10.11 2.23
CA LYS A 68 1.75 9.81 3.38
C LYS A 68 1.80 8.32 3.67
N VAL A 69 2.84 7.90 4.38
CA VAL A 69 3.04 6.52 4.81
C VAL A 69 3.19 6.49 6.31
N TYR A 70 2.31 5.75 6.98
CA TYR A 70 2.45 5.46 8.41
C TYR A 70 3.28 4.22 8.63
N VAL A 71 4.22 4.26 9.59
CA VAL A 71 4.86 3.07 10.13
C VAL A 71 4.04 2.63 11.35
N LEU A 72 3.41 1.46 11.26
CA LEU A 72 2.53 0.92 12.30
C LEU A 72 3.09 -0.36 12.91
N ASP A 73 3.15 -0.43 14.24
CA ASP A 73 3.43 -1.65 15.01
C ASP A 73 2.13 -2.35 15.42
N THR A 74 1.78 -3.41 14.69
CA THR A 74 0.52 -4.14 14.94
C THR A 74 0.57 -5.03 16.19
N ALA A 75 1.71 -5.13 16.88
CA ALA A 75 1.81 -5.83 18.15
C ALA A 75 1.36 -4.98 19.36
N ARG A 76 1.11 -3.67 19.16
CA ARG A 76 0.68 -2.75 20.22
C ARG A 76 -0.83 -2.65 20.32
N GLU A 77 -1.29 -2.32 21.52
CA GLU A 77 -2.72 -2.30 21.86
C GLU A 77 -3.40 -1.00 21.45
N SER A 78 -2.79 0.14 21.80
CA SER A 78 -3.34 1.47 21.59
C SER A 78 -2.79 2.15 20.33
N VAL A 79 -3.59 2.99 19.69
CA VAL A 79 -3.17 3.73 18.48
C VAL A 79 -1.92 4.58 18.72
N ALA A 80 -1.84 5.23 19.87
CA ALA A 80 -0.69 6.05 20.27
C ALA A 80 0.62 5.24 20.32
N GLU A 81 0.55 3.96 20.69
CA GLU A 81 1.70 3.07 20.69
C GLU A 81 1.90 2.37 19.34
N GLN A 82 0.84 2.18 18.54
CA GLN A 82 0.90 1.55 17.22
C GLN A 82 1.61 2.47 16.21
N VAL A 83 1.29 3.76 16.20
CA VAL A 83 1.93 4.72 15.27
C VAL A 83 3.37 4.97 15.71
N LYS A 84 4.32 4.58 14.86
CA LYS A 84 5.77 4.76 15.11
C LYS A 84 6.34 5.97 14.43
N GLY A 85 5.78 6.36 13.29
CA GLY A 85 6.20 7.54 12.55
C GLY A 85 5.43 7.68 11.25
N THR A 86 5.71 8.76 10.53
CA THR A 86 5.14 9.02 9.22
C THR A 86 6.15 9.76 8.34
N PHE A 87 6.06 9.54 7.03
CA PHE A 87 6.76 10.34 6.02
C PHE A 87 5.82 10.58 4.83
N ASN A 88 6.07 11.65 4.08
CA ASN A 88 5.21 12.06 2.98
C ASN A 88 5.56 11.32 1.69
N VAL A 89 4.55 11.06 0.87
CA VAL A 89 4.67 10.51 -0.49
C VAL A 89 3.68 11.26 -1.38
N SER A 90 4.16 12.32 -2.01
CA SER A 90 3.31 13.29 -2.72
C SER A 90 2.89 12.84 -4.13
N LEU A 91 1.67 13.21 -4.51
CA LEU A 91 1.05 13.03 -5.82
C LEU A 91 1.09 11.60 -6.32
N MET A 92 0.47 10.70 -5.55
CA MET A 92 0.31 9.30 -5.93
C MET A 92 1.67 8.66 -6.26
N GLY A 93 2.57 8.76 -5.28
CA GLY A 93 3.87 8.14 -5.36
C GLY A 93 3.80 6.62 -5.23
N ASN A 94 4.93 5.96 -5.44
CA ASN A 94 5.09 4.54 -5.18
C ASN A 94 6.24 4.39 -4.20
N ILE A 95 6.18 3.39 -3.31
CA ILE A 95 7.26 3.14 -2.36
C ILE A 95 7.90 1.77 -2.53
N ARG A 96 9.20 1.70 -2.22
CA ARG A 96 9.96 0.45 -2.13
C ARG A 96 10.93 0.51 -0.96
N GLN A 97 10.93 -0.53 -0.13
CA GLN A 97 11.84 -0.65 1.00
C GLN A 97 13.08 -1.46 0.58
N SER A 98 14.28 -1.00 0.94
CA SER A 98 15.51 -1.79 0.94
C SER A 98 16.04 -1.89 2.37
N ALA A 99 15.76 -3.03 3.02
CA ALA A 99 16.24 -3.28 4.36
C ALA A 99 17.77 -3.47 4.43
N SER A 100 18.38 -3.95 3.36
CA SER A 100 19.84 -4.09 3.28
C SER A 100 20.57 -2.75 3.28
N ARG A 101 19.88 -1.69 2.84
CA ARG A 101 20.41 -0.32 2.76
C ARG A 101 19.93 0.59 3.87
N GLY A 102 18.92 0.19 4.66
CA GLY A 102 18.30 1.09 5.62
C GLY A 102 17.48 2.21 4.96
N GLU A 103 17.04 2.02 3.72
CA GLU A 103 16.47 3.08 2.86
C GLU A 103 15.03 2.72 2.41
N ILE A 104 14.18 3.74 2.28
CA ILE A 104 12.87 3.66 1.61
C ILE A 104 12.88 4.63 0.43
N TYR A 105 12.54 4.14 -0.74
CA TYR A 105 12.46 4.94 -1.96
C TYR A 105 11.02 5.32 -2.25
N ALA A 106 10.78 6.58 -2.57
CA ALA A 106 9.47 7.09 -2.96
C ALA A 106 9.57 7.87 -4.28
N THR A 107 8.75 7.54 -5.28
CA THR A 107 8.60 8.43 -6.44
C THR A 107 7.60 9.52 -6.11
N GLU A 108 7.95 10.79 -6.30
CA GLU A 108 7.07 11.91 -5.96
C GLU A 108 6.99 12.91 -7.10
N THR A 109 5.96 13.75 -7.07
CA THR A 109 5.87 14.92 -7.95
C THR A 109 5.55 16.15 -7.13
N PHE A 110 6.25 17.24 -7.42
CA PHE A 110 6.05 18.54 -6.80
C PHE A 110 5.77 19.62 -7.84
N HIS A 111 5.04 20.64 -7.42
CA HIS A 111 4.89 21.88 -8.17
C HIS A 111 5.10 23.07 -7.23
N PRO A 112 5.59 24.22 -7.72
CA PRO A 112 5.89 25.38 -6.88
C PRO A 112 4.65 26.06 -6.28
N ARG A 113 3.43 25.71 -6.70
CA ARG A 113 2.18 26.32 -6.23
C ARG A 113 1.10 25.26 -5.98
N GLY A 114 1.41 24.24 -5.18
CA GLY A 114 0.52 23.12 -4.89
C GLY A 114 0.43 22.19 -6.10
N THR A 115 -0.61 22.36 -6.93
CA THR A 115 -0.89 21.49 -8.09
C THR A 115 -0.50 22.09 -9.44
N ARG A 116 0.15 23.27 -9.47
CA ARG A 116 0.46 24.00 -10.71
C ARG A 116 1.84 24.64 -10.72
N GLY A 117 2.34 24.88 -11.93
CA GLY A 117 3.66 25.46 -12.19
C GLY A 117 4.59 24.44 -12.85
N GLN A 118 5.89 24.67 -12.76
CA GLN A 118 6.87 23.71 -13.26
C GLN A 118 6.76 22.40 -12.48
N ARG A 119 6.51 21.30 -13.19
CA ARG A 119 6.49 19.95 -12.62
C ARG A 119 7.92 19.49 -12.32
N LEU A 120 8.13 18.95 -11.13
CA LEU A 120 9.37 18.30 -10.71
C LEU A 120 9.03 16.88 -10.29
N ASP A 121 9.60 15.88 -10.95
CA ASP A 121 9.49 14.48 -10.57
C ASP A 121 10.80 14.06 -9.90
N VAL A 122 10.71 13.40 -8.75
CA VAL A 122 11.89 12.93 -8.00
C VAL A 122 11.71 11.51 -7.51
N LEU A 123 12.83 10.84 -7.30
CA LEU A 123 12.94 9.73 -6.38
C LEU A 123 13.50 10.26 -5.06
N THR A 124 12.68 10.33 -4.03
CA THR A 124 13.10 10.66 -2.67
C THR A 124 13.61 9.42 -1.97
N ILE A 125 14.76 9.52 -1.32
CA ILE A 125 15.39 8.47 -0.53
C ILE A 125 15.20 8.82 0.95
N TRP A 126 14.45 8.01 1.67
CA TRP A 126 14.16 8.19 3.09
C TRP A 126 15.00 7.24 3.94
N ASP A 127 15.47 7.73 5.07
CA ASP A 127 16.12 6.94 6.12
C ASP A 127 15.08 6.09 6.87
N GLN A 128 15.34 4.79 7.07
CA GLN A 128 14.42 3.93 7.82
C GLN A 128 14.41 4.23 9.33
N GLU A 129 15.49 4.71 9.92
CA GLU A 129 15.53 4.95 11.37
C GLU A 129 14.85 6.28 11.73
N ASN A 130 15.08 7.33 10.96
CA ASN A 130 14.67 8.68 11.30
C ASN A 130 13.49 9.19 10.45
N LEU A 131 13.12 8.47 9.40
CA LEU A 131 12.12 8.89 8.40
C LEU A 131 12.42 10.28 7.79
N ALA A 132 13.70 10.66 7.78
CA ALA A 132 14.18 11.90 7.18
C ALA A 132 14.65 11.65 5.74
N PRO A 133 14.51 12.63 4.83
CA PRO A 133 15.04 12.49 3.48
C PRO A 133 16.58 12.53 3.52
N LEU A 134 17.20 11.48 2.99
CA LEU A 134 18.65 11.36 2.80
C LEU A 134 19.13 12.00 1.50
N GLY A 135 18.24 12.19 0.53
CA GLY A 135 18.55 12.78 -0.76
C GLY A 135 17.49 12.48 -1.81
N GLU A 136 17.69 13.02 -3.00
CA GLU A 136 16.77 12.90 -4.12
C GLU A 136 17.52 12.62 -5.43
N VAL A 137 16.90 11.87 -6.32
CA VAL A 137 17.31 11.77 -7.73
C VAL A 137 16.23 12.44 -8.59
N ILE A 138 16.61 13.46 -9.36
CA ILE A 138 15.67 14.14 -10.26
C ILE A 138 15.34 13.19 -11.43
N LEU A 139 14.07 12.86 -11.57
CA LEU A 139 13.57 11.98 -12.62
C LEU A 139 13.27 12.77 -13.91
N PRO A 140 13.29 12.11 -15.08
CA PRO A 140 12.80 12.72 -16.31
C PRO A 140 11.35 13.15 -16.15
N VAL A 141 11.12 14.46 -16.29
CA VAL A 141 9.81 15.09 -16.01
C VAL A 141 8.72 14.50 -16.90
N GLY A 142 7.61 14.13 -16.28
CA GLY A 142 6.43 13.65 -16.99
C GLY A 142 6.46 12.17 -17.35
N LYS A 143 7.52 11.44 -16.97
CA LYS A 143 7.67 10.03 -17.36
C LYS A 143 7.16 9.01 -16.35
N ARG A 144 7.42 9.25 -15.06
CA ARG A 144 7.11 8.27 -14.01
C ARG A 144 5.65 7.82 -14.08
N PHE A 145 5.42 6.56 -13.75
CA PHE A 145 4.08 6.07 -13.52
C PHE A 145 3.38 6.90 -12.42
N MET A 146 2.18 7.38 -12.73
CA MET A 146 1.32 8.15 -11.84
C MET A 146 -0.11 7.64 -12.02
N GLY A 147 -0.44 6.62 -11.25
CA GLY A 147 -1.75 5.97 -11.13
C GLY A 147 -1.86 5.40 -9.72
N MET A 148 -2.91 4.63 -9.42
CA MET A 148 -3.03 3.94 -8.13
C MET A 148 -1.69 3.28 -7.73
N PRO A 149 -1.19 3.40 -6.49
CA PRO A 149 0.17 2.99 -6.18
C PRO A 149 0.36 1.50 -6.42
N GLU A 150 1.43 1.12 -7.11
CA GLU A 150 1.74 -0.26 -7.50
C GLU A 150 3.05 -0.73 -6.87
N ARG A 151 3.06 -1.96 -6.32
CA ARG A 151 4.27 -2.57 -5.72
C ARG A 151 5.41 -2.76 -6.72
N TYR A 152 5.07 -2.94 -8.01
CA TYR A 152 6.01 -3.21 -9.10
C TYR A 152 6.26 -1.99 -10.00
N ALA A 153 5.81 -0.80 -9.58
CA ALA A 153 6.29 0.45 -10.17
C ALA A 153 7.75 0.74 -9.79
N LEU A 154 8.22 0.14 -8.68
CA LEU A 154 9.58 0.23 -8.17
C LEU A 154 10.12 -1.18 -7.89
N LEU A 155 11.23 -1.52 -8.55
CA LEU A 155 11.87 -2.82 -8.41
C LEU A 155 13.35 -2.66 -8.06
N LEU A 156 13.76 -3.24 -6.92
CA LEU A 156 15.16 -3.39 -6.59
C LEU A 156 15.74 -4.59 -7.34
N ILE A 157 16.89 -4.40 -7.96
CA ILE A 157 17.64 -5.43 -8.71
C ILE A 157 19.12 -5.38 -8.34
N ASP A 158 19.86 -6.43 -8.67
CA ASP A 158 21.30 -6.56 -8.40
C ASP A 158 21.64 -6.35 -6.91
N ASN A 159 20.96 -7.09 -6.02
CA ASN A 159 21.13 -7.00 -4.55
C ASN A 159 20.92 -5.59 -4.00
N ASP A 160 19.82 -4.94 -4.40
CA ASP A 160 19.45 -3.57 -4.02
C ASP A 160 20.46 -2.50 -4.47
N ARG A 161 21.42 -2.81 -5.36
CA ARG A 161 22.31 -1.79 -5.93
C ARG A 161 21.55 -0.86 -6.87
N TRP A 162 20.60 -1.39 -7.62
CA TRP A 162 19.85 -0.62 -8.61
C TRP A 162 18.35 -0.58 -8.30
N LEU A 163 17.73 0.54 -8.65
CA LEU A 163 16.29 0.71 -8.65
C LEU A 163 15.79 0.92 -10.08
N ALA A 164 14.95 0.01 -10.54
CA ALA A 164 14.16 0.15 -11.74
C ALA A 164 12.85 0.90 -11.41
N VAL A 165 12.64 2.04 -12.05
CA VAL A 165 11.46 2.91 -11.90
C VAL A 165 10.62 2.85 -13.16
N ALA A 166 9.38 2.37 -13.06
CA ALA A 166 8.47 2.27 -14.19
C ALA A 166 8.01 3.67 -14.66
N ASN A 167 8.15 3.91 -15.95
CA ASN A 167 7.60 5.05 -16.66
C ASN A 167 6.44 4.60 -17.54
N PHE A 168 5.48 5.49 -17.78
CA PHE A 168 4.34 5.20 -18.64
C PHE A 168 4.19 6.20 -19.78
N SER A 169 4.50 7.48 -19.54
CA SER A 169 4.32 8.57 -20.50
C SER A 169 5.67 9.07 -21.03
N PRO A 170 5.77 9.56 -22.28
CA PRO A 170 4.80 9.41 -23.38
C PRO A 170 4.78 8.00 -23.99
N ALA A 171 5.74 7.16 -23.61
CA ALA A 171 5.81 5.75 -23.95
C ALA A 171 6.39 5.01 -22.74
N ALA A 172 5.97 3.76 -22.56
CA ALA A 172 6.44 2.94 -21.47
C ALA A 172 7.95 2.67 -21.57
N SER A 173 8.64 2.89 -20.46
CA SER A 173 10.05 2.63 -20.27
C SER A 173 10.34 2.36 -18.80
N VAL A 174 11.57 1.96 -18.48
CA VAL A 174 12.07 1.82 -17.12
C VAL A 174 13.32 2.69 -16.98
N THR A 175 13.29 3.64 -16.04
CA THR A 175 14.48 4.39 -15.63
C THR A 175 15.27 3.52 -14.65
N LEU A 176 16.55 3.28 -14.92
CA LEU A 176 17.45 2.55 -14.03
C LEU A 176 18.32 3.54 -13.25
N ILE A 177 18.29 3.43 -11.93
CA ILE A 177 19.03 4.30 -11.01
C ILE A 177 20.06 3.46 -10.26
N ASP A 178 21.32 3.90 -10.27
CA ASP A 178 22.33 3.37 -9.37
C ASP A 178 22.19 4.04 -7.99
N LEU A 179 21.86 3.25 -6.97
CA LEU A 179 21.54 3.75 -5.63
C LEU A 179 22.78 4.09 -4.81
N GLU A 180 23.97 3.56 -5.16
CA GLU A 180 25.23 3.96 -4.54
C GLU A 180 25.62 5.36 -5.00
N ARG A 181 25.51 5.61 -6.30
CA ARG A 181 25.82 6.91 -6.91
C ARG A 181 24.68 7.91 -6.83
N ARG A 182 23.45 7.43 -6.64
CA ARG A 182 22.19 8.19 -6.72
C ARG A 182 22.02 8.90 -8.06
N GLU A 183 22.31 8.17 -9.13
CA GLU A 183 22.33 8.68 -10.50
C GLU A 183 21.53 7.78 -11.44
N ILE A 184 20.86 8.38 -12.41
CA ILE A 184 20.25 7.63 -13.51
C ILE A 184 21.37 7.11 -14.41
N VAL A 185 21.40 5.80 -14.61
CA VAL A 185 22.41 5.13 -15.45
C VAL A 185 21.85 4.68 -16.80
N ASN A 186 20.53 4.46 -16.90
CA ASN A 186 19.90 4.07 -18.16
C ASN A 186 18.40 4.42 -18.20
N GLU A 187 17.84 4.48 -19.39
CA GLU A 187 16.39 4.44 -19.63
C GLU A 187 16.12 3.39 -20.70
N ILE A 188 15.33 2.38 -20.35
CA ILE A 188 15.13 1.18 -21.16
C ILE A 188 13.70 1.20 -21.70
N ALA A 189 13.54 1.21 -23.02
CA ALA A 189 12.23 1.19 -23.64
C ALA A 189 11.50 -0.15 -23.43
N THR A 190 10.22 -0.09 -23.05
CA THR A 190 9.34 -1.25 -22.83
C THR A 190 8.00 -1.03 -23.54
N PRO A 191 8.00 -0.87 -24.87
CA PRO A 191 6.82 -0.40 -25.61
C PRO A 191 5.64 -1.37 -25.48
N GLY A 192 4.48 -0.83 -25.12
CA GLY A 192 3.24 -1.59 -24.93
C GLY A 192 3.17 -2.37 -23.62
N CYS A 193 4.14 -2.20 -22.72
CA CYS A 193 4.21 -2.94 -21.46
C CYS A 193 4.14 -2.00 -20.24
N SER A 194 3.80 -2.56 -19.09
CA SER A 194 3.69 -1.85 -17.82
C SER A 194 4.52 -2.53 -16.72
N LEU A 195 4.94 -1.72 -15.75
CA LEU A 195 5.62 -2.11 -14.51
C LEU A 195 6.95 -2.89 -14.74
N ALA A 196 7.63 -3.22 -13.66
CA ALA A 196 8.86 -4.01 -13.68
C ALA A 196 8.78 -5.14 -12.62
N TYR A 197 8.82 -6.38 -13.09
CA TYR A 197 8.83 -7.58 -12.27
C TYR A 197 10.23 -8.18 -12.22
N PRO A 198 10.67 -8.74 -11.07
CA PRO A 198 11.96 -9.41 -10.99
C PRO A 198 12.04 -10.52 -12.03
N THR A 199 13.15 -10.62 -12.76
CA THR A 199 13.40 -11.72 -13.71
C THR A 199 14.90 -11.90 -13.91
N GLY A 200 15.38 -13.13 -13.73
CA GLY A 200 16.80 -13.46 -13.81
C GLY A 200 17.61 -12.86 -12.65
N GLU A 201 18.93 -13.00 -12.74
CA GLU A 201 19.87 -12.48 -11.74
C GLU A 201 19.97 -10.94 -11.78
N ARG A 202 20.03 -10.37 -12.99
CA ARG A 202 20.17 -8.95 -13.24
C ARG A 202 19.31 -8.52 -14.43
N GLY A 203 18.03 -8.39 -14.17
CA GLY A 203 17.05 -8.07 -15.20
C GLY A 203 15.67 -7.84 -14.62
N PHE A 204 14.72 -7.62 -15.52
CA PHE A 204 13.31 -7.48 -15.18
C PHE A 204 12.46 -7.89 -16.37
N SER A 205 11.20 -8.23 -16.11
CA SER A 205 10.18 -8.34 -17.15
C SER A 205 9.14 -7.23 -16.98
N SER A 206 8.55 -6.79 -18.09
CA SER A 206 7.37 -5.91 -18.09
C SER A 206 6.20 -6.65 -18.73
N LEU A 207 4.99 -6.47 -18.19
CA LEU A 207 3.78 -7.15 -18.67
C LEU A 207 3.15 -6.35 -19.79
N CYS A 208 2.90 -6.96 -20.94
CA CYS A 208 2.50 -6.28 -22.17
C CYS A 208 1.03 -6.45 -22.49
N ALA A 209 0.42 -5.42 -23.08
CA ALA A 209 -0.99 -5.43 -23.46
C ALA A 209 -1.36 -6.50 -24.51
N ASP A 210 -0.37 -7.03 -25.23
CA ASP A 210 -0.52 -8.12 -26.21
C ASP A 210 -0.42 -9.53 -25.60
N GLY A 211 -0.57 -9.64 -24.27
CA GLY A 211 -0.63 -10.93 -23.58
C GLY A 211 0.73 -11.53 -23.21
N ARG A 212 1.83 -10.80 -23.44
CA ARG A 212 3.22 -11.29 -23.33
C ARG A 212 3.98 -10.63 -22.18
N PHE A 213 5.10 -11.21 -21.79
CA PHE A 213 6.15 -10.47 -21.10
C PHE A 213 7.20 -9.97 -22.09
N LEU A 214 7.80 -8.82 -21.79
CA LEU A 214 9.06 -8.35 -22.35
C LEU A 214 10.14 -8.47 -21.27
N SER A 215 10.99 -9.48 -21.36
CA SER A 215 12.12 -9.69 -20.44
C SER A 215 13.35 -8.96 -20.94
N THR A 216 13.99 -8.20 -20.05
CA THR A 216 15.20 -7.42 -20.28
C THR A 216 16.34 -7.98 -19.41
N GLU A 217 17.43 -8.39 -20.04
CA GLU A 217 18.69 -8.76 -19.37
C GLU A 217 19.64 -7.56 -19.37
N LEU A 218 20.30 -7.31 -18.23
CA LEU A 218 21.23 -6.20 -18.06
C LEU A 218 22.65 -6.70 -17.78
N ALA A 219 23.64 -6.00 -18.33
CA ALA A 219 25.05 -6.18 -18.01
C ALA A 219 25.38 -5.54 -16.64
N GLU A 220 26.61 -5.73 -16.14
CA GLU A 220 27.11 -5.16 -14.87
C GLU A 220 27.13 -3.63 -14.80
N ASP A 221 27.13 -2.96 -15.96
CA ASP A 221 27.11 -1.51 -16.10
C ASP A 221 25.70 -0.92 -16.30
N GLY A 222 24.67 -1.78 -16.31
CA GLY A 222 23.27 -1.37 -16.52
C GLY A 222 22.88 -1.24 -17.99
N SER A 223 23.77 -1.55 -18.94
CA SER A 223 23.43 -1.62 -20.36
C SER A 223 22.59 -2.86 -20.68
N VAL A 224 21.74 -2.75 -21.71
CA VAL A 224 20.85 -3.84 -22.13
C VAL A 224 21.66 -4.88 -22.92
N VAL A 225 21.65 -6.12 -22.45
CA VAL A 225 22.25 -7.27 -23.15
C VAL A 225 21.27 -7.84 -24.16
N ALA A 226 20.03 -8.06 -23.72
CA ALA A 226 18.98 -8.64 -24.55
C ALA A 226 17.58 -8.19 -24.09
N GLN A 227 16.66 -8.13 -25.05
CA GLN A 227 15.23 -7.98 -24.80
C GLN A 227 14.46 -9.03 -25.61
N LEU A 228 13.69 -9.87 -24.91
CA LEU A 228 12.98 -11.00 -25.50
C LEU A 228 11.52 -10.99 -25.05
N ARG A 229 10.62 -11.28 -25.99
CA ARG A 229 9.20 -11.46 -25.67
C ARG A 229 8.90 -12.94 -25.49
N THR A 230 8.02 -13.24 -24.54
CA THR A 230 7.42 -14.56 -24.41
C THR A 230 6.35 -14.78 -25.47
N ASP A 231 5.83 -16.01 -25.55
CA ASP A 231 4.53 -16.23 -26.14
C ASP A 231 3.43 -15.56 -25.30
N ALA A 232 2.28 -15.31 -25.93
CA ALA A 232 1.12 -14.77 -25.24
C ALA A 232 0.52 -15.85 -24.33
N PHE A 233 0.15 -15.48 -23.10
CA PHE A 233 -0.41 -16.40 -22.10
C PHE A 233 -1.74 -15.92 -21.49
N PHE A 234 -2.13 -14.68 -21.79
CA PHE A 234 -3.44 -14.12 -21.47
C PHE A 234 -3.90 -13.19 -22.60
N ASP A 235 -5.17 -12.84 -22.60
CA ASP A 235 -5.74 -11.84 -23.51
C ASP A 235 -6.29 -10.67 -22.69
N SER A 236 -5.88 -9.44 -23.00
CA SER A 236 -6.28 -8.26 -22.22
C SER A 236 -7.77 -7.92 -22.33
N ASP A 237 -8.43 -8.32 -23.43
CA ASP A 237 -9.84 -8.05 -23.69
C ASP A 237 -10.72 -9.20 -23.18
N ASP A 238 -10.30 -10.45 -23.45
CA ASP A 238 -11.14 -11.65 -23.19
C ASP A 238 -10.82 -12.37 -21.87
N SER A 239 -9.59 -12.29 -21.37
CA SER A 239 -9.14 -13.03 -20.17
C SER A 239 -8.15 -12.22 -19.33
N PRO A 240 -8.53 -10.99 -18.90
CA PRO A 240 -7.61 -10.09 -18.24
C PRO A 240 -7.07 -10.67 -16.93
N ILE A 241 -5.80 -10.34 -16.66
CA ILE A 241 -5.13 -10.67 -15.42
C ILE A 241 -4.88 -9.42 -14.58
N PHE A 242 -4.77 -9.60 -13.27
CA PHE A 242 -4.24 -8.56 -12.39
C PHE A 242 -2.72 -8.54 -12.52
N GLU A 243 -2.17 -7.36 -12.81
CA GLU A 243 -0.75 -7.04 -12.93
C GLU A 243 0.02 -7.09 -11.60
N ARG A 244 -0.63 -7.56 -10.53
CA ARG A 244 -0.13 -7.53 -9.15
C ARG A 244 0.11 -8.97 -8.68
N PRO A 245 1.30 -9.57 -8.90
CA PRO A 245 1.55 -10.94 -8.46
C PRO A 245 2.04 -11.04 -7.01
N ALA A 246 1.82 -12.20 -6.40
CA ALA A 246 2.65 -12.66 -5.29
C ALA A 246 3.94 -13.27 -5.83
N VAL A 247 5.11 -12.76 -5.42
CA VAL A 247 6.42 -13.31 -5.81
C VAL A 247 6.99 -14.14 -4.67
N ILE A 248 7.09 -15.46 -4.86
CA ILE A 248 7.56 -16.42 -3.87
C ILE A 248 8.74 -17.20 -4.46
N GLY A 249 9.94 -16.92 -3.97
CA GLY A 249 11.16 -17.44 -4.57
C GLY A 249 11.26 -17.01 -6.04
N ASN A 250 11.37 -17.99 -6.94
CA ASN A 250 11.48 -17.74 -8.39
C ASN A 250 10.14 -17.84 -9.12
N THR A 251 9.00 -17.79 -8.41
CA THR A 251 7.67 -17.88 -9.04
C THR A 251 6.83 -16.66 -8.70
N ALA A 252 6.31 -16.00 -9.73
CA ALA A 252 5.31 -14.94 -9.61
C ALA A 252 3.93 -15.52 -9.93
N TYR A 253 2.96 -15.37 -9.03
CA TYR A 253 1.59 -15.87 -9.19
C TYR A 253 0.65 -14.72 -9.55
N PHE A 254 0.19 -14.65 -10.80
CA PHE A 254 -0.69 -13.61 -11.33
C PHE A 254 -2.16 -14.08 -11.32
N PRO A 255 -3.04 -13.49 -10.50
CA PRO A 255 -4.48 -13.79 -10.51
C PRO A 255 -5.16 -13.28 -11.79
N SER A 256 -6.25 -13.93 -12.22
CA SER A 256 -7.13 -13.42 -13.29
C SER A 256 -8.49 -12.97 -12.78
N PHE A 257 -9.22 -12.23 -13.61
CA PHE A 257 -10.58 -11.78 -13.30
C PHE A 257 -11.57 -12.97 -13.21
N ASP A 258 -11.27 -14.06 -13.90
CA ASP A 258 -12.06 -15.31 -13.90
C ASP A 258 -11.65 -16.30 -12.79
N GLY A 259 -10.82 -15.88 -11.83
CA GLY A 259 -10.39 -16.74 -10.74
C GLY A 259 -9.43 -17.86 -11.18
N LEU A 260 -8.62 -17.61 -12.21
CA LEU A 260 -7.42 -18.38 -12.49
C LEU A 260 -6.23 -17.77 -11.77
N VAL A 261 -5.14 -18.52 -11.71
CA VAL A 261 -3.82 -17.98 -11.38
C VAL A 261 -2.78 -18.55 -12.32
N TYR A 262 -1.98 -17.66 -12.88
CA TYR A 262 -0.87 -17.97 -13.78
C TYR A 262 0.43 -17.99 -12.97
N PRO A 263 1.06 -19.15 -12.76
CA PRO A 263 2.41 -19.21 -12.22
C PRO A 263 3.40 -18.82 -13.33
N VAL A 264 4.30 -17.90 -13.04
CA VAL A 264 5.36 -17.46 -13.96
C VAL A 264 6.70 -17.71 -13.32
N ASP A 265 7.54 -18.54 -13.93
CA ASP A 265 8.93 -18.68 -13.52
C ASP A 265 9.72 -17.43 -13.94
N ILE A 266 10.36 -16.82 -12.97
CA ILE A 266 11.16 -15.60 -13.10
C ILE A 266 12.63 -15.83 -12.75
N GLY A 267 13.05 -17.07 -12.53
CA GLY A 267 14.44 -17.40 -12.18
C GLY A 267 15.40 -17.36 -13.36
N ALA A 268 14.89 -17.56 -14.59
CA ALA A 268 15.67 -17.50 -15.81
C ALA A 268 15.75 -16.07 -16.38
N LYS A 269 16.60 -15.87 -17.39
CA LYS A 269 16.76 -14.58 -18.09
C LYS A 269 15.49 -14.10 -18.81
N VAL A 270 14.60 -15.02 -19.14
CA VAL A 270 13.29 -14.76 -19.77
C VAL A 270 12.23 -15.34 -18.84
N ALA A 271 11.20 -14.55 -18.56
CA ALA A 271 10.05 -15.04 -17.79
C ALA A 271 9.37 -16.18 -18.56
N SER A 272 8.93 -17.21 -17.84
CA SER A 272 8.28 -18.37 -18.43
C SER A 272 6.92 -18.57 -17.77
N PRO A 273 5.82 -18.09 -18.39
CA PRO A 273 4.47 -18.43 -17.97
C PRO A 273 4.26 -19.94 -18.00
N GLY A 274 3.69 -20.48 -16.93
CA GLY A 274 3.27 -21.87 -16.83
C GLY A 274 1.76 -22.02 -17.00
N GLU A 275 1.29 -23.27 -16.95
CA GLU A 275 -0.13 -23.59 -17.04
C GLU A 275 -0.92 -22.97 -15.89
N PRO A 276 -2.02 -22.24 -16.18
CA PRO A 276 -2.88 -21.69 -15.15
C PRO A 276 -3.67 -22.78 -14.44
N TRP A 277 -4.08 -22.49 -13.21
CA TRP A 277 -5.00 -23.33 -12.46
C TRP A 277 -6.10 -22.50 -11.81
N HIS A 278 -7.23 -23.14 -11.51
CA HIS A 278 -8.38 -22.46 -10.92
C HIS A 278 -8.21 -22.27 -9.41
N MET A 279 -8.35 -21.02 -8.96
CA MET A 279 -8.47 -20.68 -7.56
C MET A 279 -9.75 -21.28 -6.94
N VAL A 280 -10.84 -21.30 -7.71
CA VAL A 280 -12.16 -21.78 -7.26
C VAL A 280 -12.37 -23.25 -7.65
N PRO A 281 -12.56 -24.15 -6.67
CA PRO A 281 -12.93 -25.54 -6.95
C PRO A 281 -14.21 -25.63 -7.79
N GLU A 282 -14.31 -26.64 -8.66
CA GLU A 282 -15.44 -26.79 -9.59
C GLU A 282 -16.81 -26.74 -8.89
N ALA A 283 -16.92 -27.36 -7.70
CA ALA A 283 -18.14 -27.37 -6.90
C ALA A 283 -18.61 -25.99 -6.42
N GLU A 284 -17.71 -25.01 -6.30
CA GLU A 284 -17.99 -23.65 -5.81
C GLU A 284 -18.16 -22.63 -6.96
N ARG A 285 -17.93 -23.02 -8.23
CA ARG A 285 -17.96 -22.09 -9.37
C ARG A 285 -19.32 -21.42 -9.59
N GLY A 286 -20.40 -22.06 -9.16
CA GLY A 286 -21.75 -21.49 -9.23
C GLY A 286 -21.91 -20.18 -8.43
N GLU A 287 -21.10 -19.98 -7.39
CA GLU A 287 -21.07 -18.77 -6.55
C GLU A 287 -20.25 -17.63 -7.16
N LYS A 288 -19.58 -17.88 -8.30
CA LYS A 288 -18.80 -16.89 -9.05
C LYS A 288 -17.79 -16.14 -8.18
N TRP A 289 -17.03 -16.89 -7.37
CA TRP A 289 -15.92 -16.31 -6.62
C TRP A 289 -14.82 -15.81 -7.57
N ALA A 290 -14.31 -14.60 -7.33
CA ALA A 290 -13.18 -14.05 -8.06
C ALA A 290 -12.33 -13.13 -7.17
N PRO A 291 -11.05 -12.90 -7.51
CA PRO A 291 -10.24 -11.87 -6.88
C PRO A 291 -10.79 -10.47 -7.15
N GLY A 292 -10.66 -9.55 -6.20
CA GLY A 292 -11.00 -8.15 -6.45
C GLY A 292 -10.54 -7.17 -5.38
N GLY A 293 -10.37 -5.90 -5.78
CA GLY A 293 -9.89 -4.80 -4.96
C GLY A 293 -8.71 -4.04 -5.56
N ILE A 294 -7.98 -3.32 -4.72
CA ILE A 294 -6.78 -2.55 -5.09
C ILE A 294 -5.54 -3.38 -4.74
N GLY A 295 -5.16 -3.47 -3.47
CA GLY A 295 -4.06 -4.32 -3.01
C GLY A 295 -4.52 -5.77 -2.82
N ILE A 296 -4.79 -6.52 -3.88
CA ILE A 296 -5.55 -7.78 -3.77
C ILE A 296 -4.75 -9.00 -3.28
N ILE A 297 -3.42 -8.97 -3.34
CA ILE A 297 -2.59 -10.14 -3.09
C ILE A 297 -1.26 -9.78 -2.42
N ASP A 298 -0.86 -10.62 -1.45
CA ASP A 298 0.46 -10.59 -0.82
C ASP A 298 0.84 -12.00 -0.34
N TRP A 299 2.03 -12.17 0.22
CA TRP A 299 2.55 -13.49 0.57
C TRP A 299 3.32 -13.51 1.91
N ASP A 300 3.42 -14.70 2.51
CA ASP A 300 4.12 -14.93 3.77
C ASP A 300 5.46 -15.67 3.61
N ARG A 301 6.31 -15.63 4.63
CA ARG A 301 7.61 -16.36 4.60
C ARG A 301 7.49 -17.89 4.59
N GLN A 302 6.28 -18.45 4.75
CA GLN A 302 6.04 -19.88 4.61
C GLN A 302 5.80 -20.29 3.16
N GLY A 303 5.77 -19.31 2.23
CA GLY A 303 5.54 -19.55 0.81
C GLY A 303 4.08 -19.66 0.44
N ARG A 304 3.18 -19.09 1.25
CA ARG A 304 1.76 -18.99 0.96
C ARG A 304 1.42 -17.60 0.46
N PHE A 305 0.46 -17.50 -0.46
CA PHE A 305 -0.11 -16.22 -0.87
C PHE A 305 -1.56 -16.10 -0.44
N TYR A 306 -1.97 -14.85 -0.18
CA TYR A 306 -3.26 -14.44 0.36
C TYR A 306 -3.94 -13.59 -0.72
N VAL A 307 -5.15 -13.93 -1.13
CA VAL A 307 -5.89 -13.22 -2.18
C VAL A 307 -7.23 -12.74 -1.62
N LEU A 308 -7.56 -11.48 -1.84
CA LEU A 308 -8.86 -10.90 -1.52
C LEU A 308 -9.89 -11.36 -2.55
N MET A 309 -10.96 -12.01 -2.09
CA MET A 309 -11.95 -12.70 -2.91
C MET A 309 -13.36 -12.21 -2.60
N HIS A 310 -14.21 -12.14 -3.63
CA HIS A 310 -15.63 -11.84 -3.50
C HIS A 310 -16.47 -12.83 -4.30
N ALA A 311 -17.67 -13.14 -3.81
CA ALA A 311 -18.68 -13.89 -4.55
C ALA A 311 -19.37 -13.00 -5.61
N ASP A 312 -20.25 -13.61 -6.39
CA ASP A 312 -21.13 -12.93 -7.35
C ASP A 312 -20.38 -12.04 -8.36
N ALA A 313 -19.19 -12.47 -8.77
CA ALA A 313 -18.38 -11.72 -9.72
C ALA A 313 -19.11 -11.49 -11.04
N LYS A 314 -18.94 -10.27 -11.56
CA LYS A 314 -19.54 -9.78 -12.79
C LYS A 314 -18.60 -8.78 -13.43
N ASP A 315 -18.81 -8.51 -14.71
CA ASP A 315 -18.06 -7.47 -15.39
C ASP A 315 -18.09 -6.13 -14.61
N GLY A 316 -16.93 -5.52 -14.44
CA GLY A 316 -16.72 -4.32 -13.63
C GLY A 316 -16.58 -4.50 -12.11
N SER A 317 -16.69 -5.72 -11.54
CA SER A 317 -16.55 -5.92 -10.09
C SER A 317 -15.11 -6.06 -9.57
N HIS A 318 -14.11 -6.14 -10.46
CA HIS A 318 -12.72 -6.48 -10.14
C HIS A 318 -11.99 -5.49 -9.22
N ASN A 319 -12.46 -4.24 -9.10
CA ASN A 319 -11.92 -3.26 -8.13
C ASN A 319 -12.78 -3.14 -6.86
N GLY A 320 -13.82 -3.96 -6.72
CA GLY A 320 -14.82 -3.84 -5.66
C GLY A 320 -14.36 -4.30 -4.28
N GLY A 321 -13.25 -5.03 -4.18
CA GLY A 321 -12.80 -5.64 -2.92
C GLY A 321 -13.43 -7.00 -2.68
N GLY A 322 -13.45 -7.47 -1.43
CA GLY A 322 -14.06 -8.75 -1.10
C GLY A 322 -14.37 -8.98 0.38
N SER A 323 -15.21 -9.99 0.63
CA SER A 323 -15.62 -10.41 1.96
C SER A 323 -14.72 -11.48 2.57
N GLU A 324 -13.82 -12.07 1.79
CA GLU A 324 -12.93 -13.12 2.26
C GLU A 324 -11.50 -12.95 1.74
N VAL A 325 -10.54 -13.44 2.52
CA VAL A 325 -9.17 -13.65 2.06
C VAL A 325 -8.90 -15.14 1.98
N TRP A 326 -8.50 -15.62 0.81
CA TRP A 326 -8.18 -17.03 0.58
C TRP A 326 -6.67 -17.23 0.58
N VAL A 327 -6.20 -18.28 1.25
CA VAL A 327 -4.77 -18.57 1.40
C VAL A 327 -4.43 -19.81 0.61
N TYR A 328 -3.33 -19.75 -0.15
CA TYR A 328 -2.90 -20.81 -1.05
C TYR A 328 -1.48 -21.27 -0.81
N ASP A 329 -1.27 -22.58 -0.95
CA ASP A 329 0.05 -23.15 -1.23
C ASP A 329 0.23 -23.18 -2.76
N GLY A 330 0.98 -22.22 -3.28
CA GLY A 330 1.16 -22.07 -4.73
C GLY A 330 1.93 -23.20 -5.39
N ARG A 331 2.70 -24.00 -4.63
CA ARG A 331 3.41 -25.17 -5.17
C ARG A 331 2.48 -26.36 -5.30
N LYS A 332 1.56 -26.52 -4.35
CA LYS A 332 0.55 -27.58 -4.37
C LYS A 332 -0.69 -27.22 -5.18
N GLN A 333 -0.82 -25.95 -5.60
CA GLN A 333 -2.00 -25.44 -6.31
C GLN A 333 -3.29 -25.67 -5.50
N GLU A 334 -3.20 -25.43 -4.19
CA GLU A 334 -4.26 -25.79 -3.24
C GLU A 334 -4.61 -24.62 -2.31
N ARG A 335 -5.91 -24.37 -2.14
CA ARG A 335 -6.43 -23.46 -1.12
C ARG A 335 -6.31 -24.13 0.24
N VAL A 336 -5.47 -23.58 1.12
CA VAL A 336 -5.20 -24.12 2.46
C VAL A 336 -6.05 -23.47 3.56
N GLN A 337 -6.64 -22.31 3.30
CA GLN A 337 -7.48 -21.61 4.26
C GLN A 337 -8.41 -20.61 3.57
N ARG A 338 -9.56 -20.33 4.20
CA ARG A 338 -10.43 -19.18 3.93
C ARG A 338 -10.53 -18.37 5.22
N ILE A 339 -10.36 -17.06 5.12
CA ILE A 339 -10.47 -16.11 6.22
C ILE A 339 -11.68 -15.23 5.91
N ALA A 340 -12.76 -15.41 6.66
CA ALA A 340 -13.91 -14.52 6.57
C ALA A 340 -13.54 -13.18 7.24
N LEU A 341 -13.70 -12.10 6.49
CA LEU A 341 -13.48 -10.77 7.04
C LEU A 341 -14.71 -10.35 7.85
N ARG A 342 -14.48 -9.58 8.92
CA ARG A 342 -15.56 -8.98 9.71
C ARG A 342 -16.34 -7.97 8.90
N GLU A 343 -15.62 -7.15 8.15
CA GLU A 343 -16.15 -6.18 7.22
C GLU A 343 -15.62 -6.45 5.80
N TRP A 344 -16.03 -5.64 4.83
CA TRP A 344 -15.50 -5.75 3.47
C TRP A 344 -14.04 -5.26 3.40
N GLY A 345 -13.18 -5.93 2.64
CA GLY A 345 -11.79 -5.52 2.41
C GLY A 345 -11.59 -4.92 1.02
N ILE A 346 -10.62 -4.01 0.85
CA ILE A 346 -10.24 -3.45 -0.47
C ILE A 346 -8.76 -3.62 -0.81
N SER A 347 -7.90 -3.70 0.20
CA SER A 347 -6.46 -3.93 0.06
C SER A 347 -5.96 -4.76 1.23
N LEU A 348 -4.93 -5.58 1.01
CA LEU A 348 -4.29 -6.39 2.04
C LEU A 348 -2.76 -6.30 2.00
N ALA A 349 -2.14 -6.59 3.13
CA ALA A 349 -0.73 -6.94 3.21
C ALA A 349 -0.51 -8.01 4.26
N VAL A 350 0.57 -8.77 4.09
CA VAL A 350 0.95 -9.82 5.02
C VAL A 350 2.32 -9.50 5.63
N SER A 351 2.42 -9.63 6.94
CA SER A 351 3.66 -9.36 7.66
C SER A 351 4.71 -10.42 7.37
N ARG A 352 5.99 -10.04 7.37
CA ARG A 352 7.08 -11.01 7.24
C ARG A 352 7.29 -11.82 8.54
N GLY A 353 7.26 -13.14 8.52
CA GLY A 353 7.56 -13.92 9.72
C GLY A 353 7.03 -15.36 9.69
N SER A 354 7.33 -16.12 10.74
CA SER A 354 6.76 -17.46 10.97
C SER A 354 5.33 -17.41 11.50
N GLU A 355 4.93 -16.26 12.05
CA GLU A 355 3.57 -15.96 12.50
C GLU A 355 3.05 -14.77 11.68
N PRO A 356 2.55 -15.01 10.47
CA PRO A 356 2.04 -13.94 9.63
C PRO A 356 0.85 -13.26 10.29
N ARG A 357 0.84 -11.93 10.27
CA ARG A 357 -0.33 -11.08 10.48
C ARG A 357 -0.85 -10.65 9.12
N LEU A 358 -2.17 -10.61 8.99
CA LEU A 358 -2.86 -10.10 7.81
C LEU A 358 -3.50 -8.77 8.18
N LEU A 359 -3.14 -7.71 7.45
CA LEU A 359 -3.72 -6.38 7.61
C LEU A 359 -4.58 -6.09 6.39
N VAL A 360 -5.81 -5.64 6.60
CA VAL A 360 -6.80 -5.41 5.53
C VAL A 360 -7.39 -4.01 5.67
N THR A 361 -7.45 -3.25 4.58
CA THR A 361 -8.14 -1.96 4.55
C THR A 361 -9.64 -2.17 4.36
N ASN A 362 -10.46 -1.59 5.23
CA ASN A 362 -11.91 -1.52 5.08
C ASN A 362 -12.30 -0.31 4.20
N PRO A 363 -13.01 -0.47 3.07
CA PRO A 363 -13.35 0.65 2.18
C PRO A 363 -14.49 1.53 2.68
N MET A 364 -15.19 1.16 3.76
CA MET A 364 -16.32 1.95 4.26
C MET A 364 -15.87 3.14 5.09
N ASP A 365 -14.90 2.93 5.98
CA ASP A 365 -14.38 3.95 6.91
C ASP A 365 -12.86 4.10 6.85
N MET A 366 -12.20 3.37 5.94
CA MET A 366 -10.76 3.39 5.73
C MET A 366 -9.94 2.93 6.94
N SER A 367 -10.57 2.29 7.93
CA SER A 367 -9.89 1.61 9.02
C SER A 367 -9.13 0.38 8.54
N LEU A 368 -8.24 -0.15 9.39
CA LEU A 368 -7.47 -1.35 9.11
C LEU A 368 -7.90 -2.47 10.04
N GLU A 369 -8.22 -3.63 9.50
CA GLU A 369 -8.52 -4.83 10.26
C GLU A 369 -7.29 -5.74 10.32
N LEU A 370 -6.95 -6.17 11.53
CA LEU A 370 -5.82 -7.05 11.80
C LEU A 370 -6.32 -8.46 12.11
N TYR A 371 -5.77 -9.44 11.42
CA TYR A 371 -6.05 -10.86 11.58
C TYR A 371 -4.78 -11.65 11.89
N ASP A 372 -4.94 -12.76 12.60
CA ASP A 372 -3.92 -13.80 12.67
C ASP A 372 -3.88 -14.56 11.34
N GLY A 373 -2.74 -14.56 10.65
CA GLY A 373 -2.61 -15.19 9.34
C GLY A 373 -2.51 -16.72 9.38
N ARG A 374 -2.43 -17.34 10.58
CA ARG A 374 -2.44 -18.81 10.76
C ARG A 374 -3.84 -19.32 11.11
N SER A 375 -4.52 -18.70 12.07
CA SER A 375 -5.87 -19.11 12.48
C SER A 375 -6.97 -18.45 11.64
N GLY A 376 -6.69 -17.29 11.04
CA GLY A 376 -7.70 -16.45 10.38
C GLY A 376 -8.57 -15.67 11.37
N GLU A 377 -8.26 -15.72 12.66
CA GLU A 377 -9.04 -15.02 13.67
C GLU A 377 -8.80 -13.51 13.59
N PHE A 378 -9.90 -12.76 13.65
CA PHE A 378 -9.85 -11.32 13.83
C PHE A 378 -9.22 -10.98 15.19
N ILE A 379 -8.30 -10.02 15.18
CA ILE A 379 -7.63 -9.51 16.38
C ILE A 379 -8.24 -8.18 16.79
N ARG A 380 -8.20 -7.17 15.91
CA ARG A 380 -8.68 -5.81 16.19
C ARG A 380 -8.86 -4.97 14.94
N THR A 381 -9.60 -3.88 15.09
CA THR A 381 -9.63 -2.77 14.13
C THR A 381 -8.69 -1.68 14.62
N ILE A 382 -7.86 -1.15 13.73
CA ILE A 382 -6.95 -0.03 13.93
C ILE A 382 -7.53 1.17 13.17
N THR A 383 -7.86 2.23 13.90
CA THR A 383 -8.50 3.44 13.37
C THR A 383 -8.11 4.65 14.22
N GLY A 384 -8.34 5.86 13.73
CA GLY A 384 -8.08 7.09 14.48
C GLY A 384 -6.61 7.52 14.49
N PHE A 385 -5.81 7.01 13.54
CA PHE A 385 -4.42 7.44 13.34
C PHE A 385 -4.26 8.56 12.29
N GLY A 386 -5.38 9.13 11.84
CA GLY A 386 -5.41 10.17 10.80
C GLY A 386 -5.47 9.59 9.39
N GLN A 387 -5.94 8.35 9.25
CA GLN A 387 -6.05 7.68 7.97
C GLN A 387 -7.17 8.26 7.12
N GLU A 388 -6.90 8.38 5.82
CA GLU A 388 -7.83 8.95 4.86
C GLU A 388 -8.15 7.94 3.77
N THR A 389 -7.14 7.41 3.10
CA THR A 389 -7.27 6.41 2.04
C THR A 389 -6.04 5.48 2.01
N PRO A 390 -5.91 4.53 2.96
CA PRO A 390 -4.82 3.56 2.99
C PRO A 390 -5.02 2.48 1.92
N LEU A 391 -4.84 2.86 0.65
CA LEU A 391 -5.16 2.03 -0.51
C LEU A 391 -4.05 1.04 -0.87
N MET A 392 -2.83 1.22 -0.36
CA MET A 392 -1.76 0.24 -0.48
C MET A 392 -1.13 -0.02 0.90
N LEU A 393 -0.94 -1.29 1.23
CA LEU A 393 -0.34 -1.74 2.47
C LEU A 393 0.94 -2.49 2.15
N HIS A 394 1.94 -2.45 3.03
CA HIS A 394 3.17 -3.20 2.89
C HIS A 394 3.58 -3.79 4.23
N GLY A 395 3.91 -5.09 4.27
CA GLY A 395 4.69 -5.61 5.40
C GLY A 395 6.03 -4.89 5.48
N ALA A 396 6.46 -4.50 6.68
CA ALA A 396 7.78 -3.89 6.88
C ALA A 396 8.89 -4.85 6.45
N ARG A 397 9.93 -4.34 5.79
CA ARG A 397 11.02 -5.13 5.22
C ARG A 397 12.30 -5.09 5.98
#